data_AF-A0A4Q3UGL9-F1
#
_entry.id   AF-A0A4Q3UGL9-F1
#
_cell.length_a   1.000
_cell.length_b   1.000
_cell.length_c   1.000
_cell.angle_alpha   90.00
_cell.angle_beta   90.00
_cell.angle_gamma   90.00
#
_symmetry.space_group_name_H-M   'P 1'
#
loop_
_entity.id
_entity.type
_entity.pdbx_description
1 polymer ?
#
loop_
_entity_poly.entity_id
_entity_poly.type
_entity_poly.pdbx_seq_one_letter_code
_entity_poly.pdbx_strand_id
1 'polypeptide(L)'
;MLTLSRESAQARPASIATTASVEAMRIAELAPKNASSARMQMLALYRRNGLHSGTDFLLAAQTLEGSKDRQDMLMAHDMALASMALGIGEAKSIVARTEDRLLDSLGLGQRYGTLKGGKLPLTAKHRQLMTMSSKPAPLQVLPVPSVD
;
A
#
# COMPACT_ATOMS: atom_id res chain seq x y z
N MET A 1 -38.31 -2.50 32.76
CA MET A 1 -37.99 -1.09 32.48
C MET A 1 -36.50 -1.02 32.12
N LEU A 2 -36.16 -1.10 30.84
CA LEU A 2 -34.78 -1.10 30.32
C LEU A 2 -34.74 -0.08 29.18
N THR A 3 -34.25 1.12 29.47
CA THR A 3 -34.04 2.17 28.47
C THR A 3 -32.71 1.87 27.76
N LEU A 4 -32.81 1.34 26.53
CA LEU A 4 -31.69 1.30 25.59
C LEU A 4 -31.35 2.73 25.18
N SER A 5 -30.30 3.29 25.80
CA SER A 5 -29.65 4.52 25.35
C SER A 5 -29.20 4.30 23.91
N ARG A 6 -29.91 4.92 22.96
CA ARG A 6 -29.42 5.13 21.60
C ARG A 6 -28.26 6.10 21.70
N GLU A 7 -27.06 5.55 21.82
CA GLU A 7 -25.82 6.29 21.70
C GLU A 7 -25.80 6.91 20.29
N SER A 8 -25.94 8.23 20.30
CA SER A 8 -25.96 9.10 19.15
C SER A 8 -24.73 8.86 18.28
N ALA A 9 -24.95 8.31 17.08
CA ALA A 9 -24.00 8.35 15.98
C ALA A 9 -23.75 9.82 15.63
N GLN A 10 -22.79 10.43 16.32
CA GLN A 10 -22.39 11.80 16.11
C GLN A 10 -21.68 11.88 14.76
N ALA A 11 -22.41 12.35 13.75
CA ALA A 11 -21.88 12.63 12.42
C ALA A 11 -20.65 13.54 12.57
N ARG A 12 -19.46 13.01 12.28
CA ARG A 12 -18.22 13.78 12.24
C ARG A 12 -18.37 14.89 11.18
N PRO A 13 -18.01 16.15 11.48
CA PRO A 13 -18.19 17.24 10.53
C PRO A 13 -17.18 17.07 9.38
N ALA A 14 -17.70 17.03 8.15
CA ALA A 14 -16.93 16.92 6.89
C ALA A 14 -15.78 17.95 6.73
N SER A 15 -15.80 19.02 7.54
CA SER A 15 -14.78 20.09 7.59
C SER A 15 -13.39 19.59 8.03
N ILE A 16 -13.32 18.66 9.00
CA ILE A 16 -12.04 18.19 9.55
C ILE A 16 -11.31 17.26 8.56
N ALA A 17 -12.05 16.37 7.89
CA ALA A 17 -11.49 15.45 6.89
C ALA A 17 -10.84 16.21 5.72
N THR A 18 -11.49 17.28 5.25
CA THR A 18 -10.96 18.13 4.18
C THR A 18 -9.63 18.78 4.57
N THR A 19 -9.50 19.21 5.82
CA THR A 19 -8.27 19.87 6.31
C THR A 19 -7.10 18.88 6.37
N ALA A 20 -7.36 17.66 6.84
CA ALA A 20 -6.33 16.62 6.97
C ALA A 20 -5.82 16.13 5.60
N SER A 21 -6.72 15.99 4.62
CA SER A 21 -6.32 15.64 3.24
C SER A 21 -5.46 16.72 2.59
N VAL A 22 -5.79 18.00 2.79
CA VAL A 22 -4.96 19.13 2.33
C VAL A 22 -3.58 19.10 2.99
N GLU A 23 -3.51 18.73 4.26
CA GLU A 23 -2.24 18.58 4.96
C GLU A 23 -1.40 17.43 4.41
N ALA A 24 -1.99 16.26 4.16
CA ALA A 24 -1.31 15.13 3.54
C ALA A 24 -0.71 15.51 2.17
N MET A 25 -1.44 16.27 1.36
CA MET A 25 -0.96 16.79 0.07
C MET A 25 0.26 17.71 0.23
N ARG A 26 0.21 18.68 1.17
CA ARG A 26 1.34 19.59 1.42
C ARG A 26 2.59 18.84 1.90
N ILE A 27 2.40 17.85 2.77
CA ILE A 27 3.49 17.01 3.25
C ILE A 27 4.11 16.21 2.10
N ALA A 28 3.29 15.62 1.23
CA ALA A 28 3.77 14.87 0.07
C ALA A 28 4.52 15.78 -0.93
N GLU A 29 4.07 17.02 -1.14
CA GLU A 29 4.77 18.00 -1.99
C GLU A 29 6.13 18.42 -1.41
N LEU A 30 6.28 18.38 -0.08
CA LEU A 30 7.56 18.64 0.57
C LEU A 30 8.56 17.49 0.39
N ALA A 31 8.09 16.25 0.18
CA ALA A 31 8.94 15.05 0.20
C ALA A 31 10.13 15.09 -0.78
N PRO A 32 9.99 15.53 -2.04
CA PRO A 32 11.12 15.66 -2.97
C PRO A 32 12.16 16.68 -2.53
N LYS A 33 11.75 17.71 -1.77
CA LYS A 33 12.62 18.81 -1.32
C LYS A 33 13.28 18.49 0.03
N ASN A 34 12.57 17.82 0.92
CA ASN A 34 13.02 17.47 2.26
C ASN A 34 12.33 16.19 2.76
N ALA A 35 12.86 15.04 2.34
CA ALA A 35 12.30 13.73 2.66
C ALA A 35 12.22 13.46 4.17
N SER A 36 13.21 13.89 4.95
CA SER A 36 13.22 13.68 6.41
C SER A 36 12.09 14.46 7.10
N SER A 37 11.92 15.73 6.74
CA SER A 37 10.84 16.56 7.29
C SER A 37 9.45 16.06 6.87
N ALA A 38 9.27 15.74 5.59
CA ALA A 38 8.00 15.21 5.09
C ALA A 38 7.62 13.91 5.78
N ARG A 39 8.59 12.99 5.95
CA ARG A 39 8.41 11.75 6.71
C ARG A 39 7.94 12.01 8.13
N MET A 40 8.63 12.89 8.88
CA MET A 40 8.26 13.19 10.27
C MET A 40 6.85 13.77 10.38
N GLN A 41 6.48 14.66 9.46
CA GLN A 41 5.15 15.26 9.44
C GLN A 41 4.08 14.23 9.07
N MET A 42 4.34 13.36 8.09
CA MET A 42 3.40 12.29 7.70
C MET A 42 3.17 11.30 8.84
N LEU A 43 4.23 10.90 9.56
CA LEU A 43 4.13 10.07 10.76
C LEU A 43 3.30 10.74 11.86
N ALA A 44 3.48 12.05 12.06
CA ALA A 44 2.70 12.81 13.03
C ALA A 44 1.21 12.90 12.62
N LEU A 45 0.92 13.04 11.32
CA LEU A 45 -0.44 13.04 10.78
C LEU A 45 -1.12 11.66 10.96
N TYR A 46 -0.39 10.58 10.67
CA TYR A 46 -0.85 9.21 10.91
C TYR A 46 -1.15 8.94 12.38
N ARG A 47 -0.22 9.29 13.29
CA ARG A 47 -0.37 9.04 14.74
C ARG A 47 -1.58 9.71 15.38
N ARG A 48 -2.01 10.86 14.84
CA ARG A 48 -3.24 11.53 15.28
C ARG A 48 -4.49 11.09 14.52
N ASN A 49 -4.41 9.98 13.78
CA ASN A 49 -5.49 9.40 12.99
C ASN A 49 -6.05 10.40 11.96
N GLY A 50 -5.18 11.13 11.25
CA GLY A 50 -5.59 12.16 10.29
C GLY A 50 -5.76 11.67 8.84
N LEU A 51 -5.38 10.44 8.52
CA LEU A 51 -5.56 9.87 7.17
C LEU A 51 -6.95 9.23 7.08
N HIS A 52 -7.76 9.63 6.09
CA HIS A 52 -9.17 9.24 6.04
C HIS A 52 -9.65 8.78 4.66
N SER A 53 -8.93 9.12 3.60
CA SER A 53 -9.27 8.75 2.23
C SER A 53 -8.20 7.86 1.61
N GLY A 54 -8.58 7.11 0.56
CA GLY A 54 -7.61 6.34 -0.22
C GLY A 54 -6.47 7.21 -0.76
N THR A 55 -6.75 8.47 -1.11
CA THR A 55 -5.75 9.44 -1.56
C THR A 55 -4.78 9.82 -0.44
N ASP A 56 -5.25 10.04 0.80
CA ASP A 56 -4.37 10.35 1.93
C ASP A 56 -3.38 9.20 2.17
N PHE A 57 -3.89 7.96 2.12
CA PHE A 57 -3.08 6.75 2.27
C PHE A 57 -2.08 6.59 1.11
N LEU A 58 -2.47 6.93 -0.13
CA LEU A 58 -1.56 6.91 -1.27
C LEU A 58 -0.39 7.89 -1.06
N LEU A 59 -0.70 9.13 -0.68
CA LEU A 59 0.28 10.18 -0.42
C LEU A 59 1.22 9.82 0.73
N ALA A 60 0.67 9.21 1.78
CA ALA A 60 1.47 8.68 2.88
C ALA A 60 2.44 7.60 2.41
N ALA A 61 1.96 6.62 1.63
CA ALA A 61 2.80 5.56 1.07
C ALA A 61 3.94 6.12 0.20
N GLN A 62 3.63 7.07 -0.69
CA GLN A 62 4.63 7.76 -1.53
C GLN A 62 5.67 8.54 -0.72
N THR A 63 5.24 9.18 0.37
CA THR A 63 6.14 9.94 1.24
C THR A 63 7.12 9.02 1.98
N LEU A 64 6.66 7.82 2.34
CA LEU A 64 7.40 6.89 3.21
C LEU A 64 8.21 5.85 2.42
N GLU A 65 7.83 5.53 1.17
CA GLU A 65 8.45 4.44 0.41
C GLU A 65 9.96 4.62 0.23
N GLY A 66 10.46 5.85 0.28
CA GLY A 66 11.87 6.19 0.16
C GLY A 66 12.72 5.87 1.39
N SER A 67 12.13 5.60 2.54
CA SER A 67 12.85 5.44 3.81
C SER A 67 13.83 4.25 3.81
N LYS A 68 14.86 4.37 4.65
CA LYS A 68 15.83 3.29 4.96
C LYS A 68 15.49 2.55 6.26
N ASP A 69 14.57 3.08 7.05
CA ASP A 69 14.10 2.45 8.26
C ASP A 69 13.04 1.39 7.93
N ARG A 70 13.15 0.19 8.54
CA ARG A 70 12.26 -0.93 8.23
C ARG A 70 10.83 -0.70 8.70
N GLN A 71 10.62 0.01 9.80
CA GLN A 71 9.27 0.29 10.29
C GLN A 71 8.53 1.23 9.32
N ASP A 72 9.23 2.23 8.77
CA ASP A 72 8.65 3.07 7.74
C ASP A 72 8.37 2.31 6.44
N MET A 73 9.23 1.36 6.04
CA MET A 73 8.98 0.53 4.86
C MET A 73 7.71 -0.30 5.03
N LEU A 74 7.54 -0.93 6.19
CA LEU A 74 6.32 -1.66 6.53
C LEU A 74 5.11 -0.72 6.53
N MET A 75 5.23 0.47 7.11
CA MET A 75 4.14 1.43 7.14
C MET A 75 3.79 1.93 5.74
N ALA A 76 4.78 2.20 4.88
CA ALA A 76 4.55 2.56 3.49
C ALA A 76 3.77 1.48 2.74
N HIS A 77 4.11 0.21 2.97
CA HIS A 77 3.41 -0.93 2.39
C HIS A 77 1.95 -1.01 2.87
N ASP A 78 1.73 -0.89 4.17
CA ASP A 78 0.40 -0.94 4.78
C ASP A 78 -0.50 0.21 4.28
N MET A 79 0.03 1.43 4.20
CA MET A 79 -0.70 2.57 3.64
C MET A 79 -1.04 2.35 2.15
N ALA A 80 -0.15 1.74 1.37
CA ALA A 80 -0.42 1.40 -0.02
C ALA A 80 -1.54 0.36 -0.16
N LEU A 81 -1.57 -0.65 0.73
CA LEU A 81 -2.66 -1.63 0.80
C LEU A 81 -3.98 -0.97 1.18
N ALA A 82 -3.99 -0.10 2.20
CA ALA A 82 -5.18 0.63 2.62
C ALA A 82 -5.73 1.52 1.49
N SER A 83 -4.86 2.24 0.79
CA SER A 83 -5.22 3.04 -0.38
C SER A 83 -5.85 2.19 -1.50
N MET A 84 -5.23 1.04 -1.79
CA MET A 84 -5.73 0.10 -2.80
C MET A 84 -7.09 -0.50 -2.41
N ALA A 85 -7.28 -0.86 -1.13
CA ALA A 85 -8.54 -1.38 -0.61
C ALA A 85 -9.68 -0.35 -0.68
N LEU A 86 -9.35 0.94 -0.65
CA LEU A 86 -10.28 2.06 -0.83
C LEU A 86 -10.51 2.42 -2.32
N GLY A 87 -10.01 1.61 -3.26
CA GLY A 87 -10.30 1.73 -4.69
C GLY A 87 -9.29 2.54 -5.49
N ILE A 88 -8.17 2.98 -4.90
CA ILE A 88 -7.13 3.72 -5.62
C ILE A 88 -6.26 2.75 -6.41
N GLY A 89 -6.59 2.54 -7.69
CA GLY A 89 -5.90 1.59 -8.56
C GLY A 89 -4.41 1.87 -8.75
N GLU A 90 -4.00 3.14 -8.67
CA GLU A 90 -2.61 3.59 -8.79
C GLU A 90 -1.71 3.02 -7.67
N ALA A 91 -2.29 2.73 -6.50
CA ALA A 91 -1.60 2.19 -5.34
C ALA A 91 -1.00 0.80 -5.60
N LYS A 92 -1.51 0.04 -6.58
CA LYS A 92 -0.99 -1.30 -6.95
C LYS A 92 0.52 -1.30 -7.20
N SER A 93 1.01 -0.28 -7.91
CA SER A 93 2.44 -0.16 -8.24
C SER A 93 3.28 0.09 -6.98
N ILE A 94 2.74 0.84 -6.02
CA ILE A 94 3.40 1.16 -4.75
C ILE A 94 3.41 -0.06 -3.83
N VAL A 95 2.30 -0.82 -3.76
CA VAL A 95 2.24 -2.09 -3.01
C VAL A 95 3.36 -3.03 -3.46
N ALA A 96 3.53 -3.22 -4.77
CA ALA A 96 4.57 -4.09 -5.31
C ALA A 96 5.99 -3.61 -4.93
N ARG A 97 6.25 -2.30 -5.08
CA ARG A 97 7.56 -1.71 -4.79
C ARG A 97 7.90 -1.74 -3.30
N THR A 98 6.94 -1.44 -2.44
CA THR A 98 7.13 -1.42 -0.99
C THR A 98 7.30 -2.82 -0.41
N GLU A 99 6.58 -3.83 -0.92
CA GLU A 99 6.79 -5.24 -0.58
C GLU A 99 8.22 -5.67 -0.92
N ASP A 100 8.67 -5.43 -2.15
CA ASP A 100 10.01 -5.84 -2.57
C ASP A 100 11.12 -5.16 -1.76
N ARG A 101 10.95 -3.87 -1.41
CA ARG A 101 11.87 -3.17 -0.51
C ARG A 101 11.88 -3.76 0.89
N LEU A 102 10.71 -4.08 1.44
CA LEU A 102 10.61 -4.70 2.74
C LEU A 102 11.30 -6.08 2.74
N LEU A 103 11.03 -6.92 1.74
CA LEU A 103 11.65 -8.24 1.57
C LEU A 103 13.17 -8.13 1.43
N ASP A 104 13.66 -7.22 0.59
CA ASP A 104 15.11 -6.99 0.43
C ASP A 104 15.76 -6.55 1.75
N SER A 105 15.10 -5.68 2.53
CA SER A 105 15.58 -5.22 3.85
C SER A 105 15.69 -6.35 4.89
N LEU A 106 14.97 -7.45 4.67
CA LEU A 106 14.97 -8.67 5.49
C LEU A 106 15.91 -9.76 4.92
N GLY A 107 16.58 -9.49 3.80
CA GLY A 107 17.43 -10.46 3.10
C GLY A 107 16.65 -11.54 2.32
N LEU A 108 15.34 -11.32 2.13
CA LEU A 108 14.45 -12.21 1.38
C LEU A 108 14.46 -11.86 -0.11
N GLY A 109 13.99 -12.81 -0.94
CA GLY A 109 13.77 -12.53 -2.36
C GLY A 109 12.56 -11.61 -2.54
N GLN A 110 12.67 -10.66 -3.47
CA GLN A 110 11.58 -9.86 -4.00
C GLN A 110 10.43 -10.76 -4.45
N ARG A 111 9.20 -10.26 -4.45
CA ARG A 111 8.02 -10.95 -4.95
C ARG A 111 7.66 -10.48 -6.36
N TYR A 112 7.80 -9.19 -6.63
CA TYR A 112 7.37 -8.54 -7.86
C TYR A 112 8.53 -8.12 -8.77
N GLY A 113 9.76 -8.12 -8.26
CA GLY A 113 10.96 -7.82 -9.06
C GLY A 113 11.10 -6.35 -9.44
N THR A 114 10.57 -5.45 -8.61
CA THR A 114 10.57 -3.99 -8.84
C THR A 114 11.93 -3.32 -8.56
N LEU A 115 12.81 -3.97 -7.79
CA LEU A 115 14.14 -3.45 -7.48
C LEU A 115 15.19 -4.01 -8.42
N LYS A 116 16.07 -3.12 -8.90
CA LYS A 116 17.20 -3.50 -9.74
C LYS A 116 18.20 -4.33 -8.94
N GLY A 117 18.47 -5.55 -9.38
CA GLY A 117 19.53 -6.42 -8.83
C GLY A 117 19.16 -7.16 -7.54
N GLY A 118 17.97 -6.93 -6.96
CA GLY A 118 17.55 -7.74 -5.82
C GLY A 118 17.18 -9.17 -6.25
N LYS A 119 17.22 -10.10 -5.30
CA LYS A 119 16.97 -11.52 -5.56
C LYS A 119 15.51 -11.72 -5.95
N LEU A 120 15.20 -12.31 -7.10
CA LEU A 120 13.83 -12.67 -7.47
C LEU A 120 13.31 -13.81 -6.58
N PRO A 121 11.98 -13.99 -6.43
CA PRO A 121 11.47 -15.10 -5.67
C PRO A 121 11.88 -16.36 -6.44
N LEU A 122 12.43 -17.32 -5.71
CA LEU A 122 12.98 -18.56 -6.24
C LEU A 122 12.01 -19.15 -7.28
N THR A 123 12.58 -19.46 -8.46
CA THR A 123 12.05 -20.11 -9.67
C THR A 123 11.66 -19.20 -10.85
N ALA A 124 12.24 -19.53 -12.01
CA ALA A 124 12.01 -18.89 -13.31
C ALA A 124 10.53 -18.83 -13.77
N LYS A 125 9.63 -19.61 -13.15
CA LYS A 125 8.20 -19.65 -13.46
C LYS A 125 7.47 -18.33 -13.18
N HIS A 126 7.87 -17.55 -12.16
CA HIS A 126 7.19 -16.29 -11.84
C HIS A 126 7.47 -15.15 -12.85
N ARG A 127 8.61 -15.18 -13.53
CA ARG A 127 8.94 -14.25 -14.63
C ARG A 127 7.97 -14.40 -15.81
N GLN A 128 7.47 -15.62 -16.04
CA GLN A 128 6.52 -15.94 -17.11
C GLN A 128 5.11 -15.40 -16.82
N LEU A 129 4.67 -15.38 -15.56
CA LEU A 129 3.35 -14.89 -15.16
C LEU A 129 3.19 -13.37 -15.33
N MET A 130 4.25 -12.58 -15.10
CA MET A 130 4.20 -11.12 -15.22
C MET A 130 4.44 -10.60 -16.65
N THR A 131 4.91 -11.45 -17.57
CA THR A 131 5.15 -11.10 -18.99
C THR A 131 4.02 -11.56 -19.93
N MET A 132 3.08 -12.37 -19.44
CA MET A 132 1.94 -12.88 -20.23
C MET A 132 0.71 -11.96 -20.14
N SER A 133 0.90 -10.65 -20.36
CA SER A 133 -0.18 -9.76 -20.83
C SER A 133 -0.31 -9.80 -22.36
N SER A 134 -0.05 -10.94 -22.98
CA SER A 134 -0.47 -11.23 -24.35
C SER A 134 -1.10 -12.62 -24.41
N LYS A 135 -2.45 -12.62 -24.38
CA LYS A 135 -3.35 -13.74 -24.66
C LYS A 135 -3.40 -14.84 -23.59
N PRO A 136 -4.58 -15.09 -22.96
CA PRO A 136 -4.72 -16.24 -22.07
C PRO A 136 -4.51 -17.53 -22.88
N ALA A 137 -3.58 -18.38 -22.44
CA ALA A 137 -3.50 -19.74 -22.94
C ALA A 137 -4.82 -20.46 -22.58
N PRO A 138 -5.39 -21.26 -23.50
CA PRO A 138 -6.60 -22.00 -23.20
C PRO A 138 -6.35 -22.91 -21.99
N LEU A 139 -7.27 -22.87 -21.03
CA LEU A 139 -7.28 -23.76 -19.87
C LEU A 139 -7.20 -25.20 -20.39
N GLN A 140 -6.07 -25.86 -20.18
CA GLN A 140 -6.00 -27.30 -20.37
C GLN A 140 -6.83 -27.92 -19.25
N VAL A 141 -8.00 -28.44 -19.61
CA VAL A 141 -8.84 -29.24 -18.74
C VAL A 141 -8.04 -30.50 -18.40
N LEU A 142 -7.59 -30.62 -17.15
CA LEU A 142 -6.98 -31.85 -16.67
C LEU A 142 -8.02 -32.97 -16.75
N PRO A 143 -7.66 -34.18 -17.21
CA PRO A 143 -8.58 -35.30 -17.24
C PRO A 143 -9.03 -35.61 -15.82
N VAL A 144 -10.35 -35.60 -15.61
CA VAL A 144 -10.97 -36.06 -14.36
C VAL A 144 -10.65 -37.55 -14.24
N PRO A 145 -10.04 -38.03 -13.14
CA PRO A 145 -9.85 -39.46 -12.96
C PRO A 145 -11.22 -40.13 -12.88
N SER A 146 -11.45 -41.11 -13.76
CA SER A 146 -12.60 -42.00 -13.67
C SER A 146 -12.55 -42.69 -12.30
N VAL A 147 -13.63 -42.54 -11.55
CA VAL A 147 -13.85 -43.33 -10.35
C VAL A 147 -14.43 -44.65 -10.84
N ASP A 148 -13.68 -45.73 -10.70
CA ASP A 148 -14.17 -47.11 -10.83
C ASP A 148 -15.01 -47.49 -9.60
#